data_AF-W1XQK9-F1
#
_entry.id   AF-W1XQK9-F1
#
_cell.length_a   1.000
_cell.length_b   1.000
_cell.length_c   1.000
_cell.angle_alpha   90.00
_cell.angle_beta   90.00
_cell.angle_gamma   90.00
#
_symmetry.space_group_name_H-M   'P 1'
#
loop_
_entity.id
_entity.type
_entity.pdbx_description
1 polymer ?
#
loop_
_entity_poly.entity_id
_entity_poly.type
_entity_poly.pdbx_seq_one_letter_code
_entity_poly.pdbx_strand_id
1 'polypeptide(L)'
;PNTHSQYERLQALGNVGICDILNIALDANREALSSDNRFNMTITVPTLNAFHLGEIMFMHCWAVYFESIFAGVDAFDQPGVEVYKRLIGP
;
A
#
# COMPACT_ATOMS: atom_id res chain seq x y z
N PRO A 1 -8.29 -18.39 -21.42
CA PRO A 1 -7.14 -18.94 -20.66
C PRO A 1 -5.85 -19.13 -21.49
N ASN A 2 -5.93 -19.50 -22.78
CA ASN A 2 -4.77 -19.83 -23.62
C ASN A 2 -4.51 -18.89 -24.80
N THR A 3 -4.92 -17.62 -24.72
CA THR A 3 -4.78 -16.63 -25.81
C THR A 3 -3.32 -16.35 -26.22
N HIS A 4 -2.36 -16.73 -25.37
CA HIS A 4 -0.93 -16.47 -25.52
C HIS A 4 -0.06 -17.73 -25.44
N SER A 5 -0.61 -18.90 -25.80
CA SER A 5 0.08 -20.19 -25.75
C SER A 5 1.32 -20.27 -26.64
N GLN A 6 1.46 -19.37 -27.62
CA GLN A 6 2.67 -19.22 -28.43
C GLN A 6 3.90 -18.79 -27.62
N TYR A 7 3.72 -18.26 -26.41
CA TYR A 7 4.81 -17.90 -25.51
C TYR A 7 4.93 -18.94 -24.41
N GLU A 8 5.93 -19.80 -24.52
CA GLU A 8 6.18 -20.95 -23.61
C GLU A 8 6.18 -20.56 -22.12
N ARG A 9 6.79 -19.42 -21.77
CA ARG A 9 6.81 -18.92 -20.39
C ARG A 9 5.43 -18.50 -19.87
N LEU A 10 4.59 -17.93 -20.73
CA LEU A 10 3.22 -17.55 -20.35
C LEU A 10 2.31 -18.77 -20.32
N GLN A 11 2.55 -19.75 -21.19
CA GLN A 11 1.85 -21.03 -21.16
C GLN A 11 2.07 -21.79 -19.85
N ALA A 12 3.30 -21.74 -19.30
CA ALA A 12 3.61 -22.35 -18.00
C ALA A 12 2.76 -21.80 -16.84
N LEU A 13 2.25 -20.57 -16.97
CA LEU A 13 1.37 -19.92 -15.99
C LEU A 13 -0.13 -20.17 -16.27
N GLY A 14 -0.48 -20.79 -17.40
CA GLY A 14 -1.86 -20.87 -17.89
C GLY A 14 -2.85 -21.64 -16.99
N ASN A 15 -2.34 -22.45 -16.07
CA ASN A 15 -3.14 -23.21 -15.09
C ASN A 15 -3.01 -22.67 -13.65
N VAL A 16 -2.29 -21.57 -13.44
CA VAL A 16 -2.12 -20.96 -12.12
C VAL A 16 -3.17 -19.88 -11.92
N GLY A 17 -3.79 -19.84 -10.72
CA GLY A 17 -4.73 -18.80 -10.37
C GLY A 17 -4.06 -17.42 -10.34
N ILE A 18 -4.73 -16.39 -10.86
CA ILE A 18 -4.17 -15.02 -10.85
C ILE A 18 -3.87 -14.54 -9.42
N CYS A 19 -4.68 -14.95 -8.44
CA CYS A 19 -4.45 -14.65 -7.03
C CYS A 19 -3.16 -15.28 -6.52
N ASP A 20 -2.85 -16.52 -6.92
CA ASP A 20 -1.62 -17.20 -6.53
C ASP A 20 -0.40 -16.50 -7.16
N ILE A 21 -0.50 -16.09 -8.42
CA ILE A 21 0.54 -15.30 -9.09
C ILE A 21 0.80 -13.99 -8.35
N LEU A 22 -0.26 -13.29 -7.94
CA LEU A 22 -0.15 -12.03 -7.20
C LEU A 22 0.48 -12.22 -5.81
N ASN A 23 0.12 -13.29 -5.09
CA ASN A 23 0.71 -13.61 -3.79
C ASN A 23 2.20 -13.96 -3.91
N ILE A 24 2.57 -14.78 -4.90
CA ILE A 24 3.97 -15.11 -5.18
C ILE A 24 4.77 -13.84 -5.54
N ALA A 25 4.20 -12.95 -6.35
CA ALA A 25 4.83 -11.68 -6.70
C ALA A 25 5.01 -10.75 -5.49
N LEU A 26 4.03 -10.71 -4.57
CA LEU A 26 4.14 -9.98 -3.30
C LEU A 26 5.30 -10.51 -2.45
N ASP A 27 5.38 -11.83 -2.28
CA ASP A 27 6.45 -12.47 -1.50
C ASP A 27 7.83 -12.26 -2.11
N ALA A 28 7.96 -12.42 -3.42
CA ALA A 28 9.21 -12.17 -4.14
C ALA A 28 9.68 -10.72 -3.97
N ASN A 29 8.76 -9.74 -4.05
CA ASN A 29 9.09 -8.33 -3.84
C ASN A 29 9.48 -8.03 -2.38
N ARG A 30 8.82 -8.68 -1.42
CA ARG A 30 9.17 -8.57 0.01
C ARG A 30 10.60 -9.07 0.27
N GLU A 31 10.96 -10.21 -0.31
CA GLU A 31 12.32 -10.77 -0.23
C GLU A 31 13.34 -9.85 -0.91
N ALA A 32 13.04 -9.36 -2.12
CA ALA A 32 13.93 -8.44 -2.84
C ALA A 32 14.21 -7.16 -2.04
N LEU A 33 13.17 -6.51 -1.49
CA LEU A 33 13.32 -5.33 -0.63
C LEU A 33 14.15 -5.62 0.61
N SER A 34 13.92 -6.77 1.25
CA SER A 34 14.67 -7.18 2.43
C SER A 34 16.15 -7.44 2.11
N SER A 35 16.43 -8.07 0.97
CA SER A 35 17.80 -8.32 0.49
C SER A 35 18.58 -7.04 0.16
N ASP A 36 17.86 -5.97 -0.19
CA ASP A 36 18.40 -4.63 -0.46
C ASP A 36 18.44 -3.74 0.81
N ASN A 37 18.24 -4.33 2.01
CA ASN A 37 18.16 -3.62 3.29
C ASN A 37 17.11 -2.49 3.32
N ARG A 38 16.03 -2.64 2.57
CA ARG A 38 14.91 -1.68 2.54
C ARG A 38 13.78 -2.17 3.42
N PHE A 39 13.35 -1.31 4.35
CA PHE A 39 12.21 -1.59 5.20
C PHE A 39 10.96 -1.85 4.36
N ASN A 40 10.21 -2.87 4.76
CA ASN A 40 8.95 -3.25 4.14
C ASN A 40 7.95 -3.68 5.23
N MET A 41 6.67 -3.60 4.92
CA MET A 41 5.57 -4.00 5.79
C MET A 41 4.46 -4.59 4.94
N THR A 42 3.75 -5.58 5.48
CA THR A 42 2.54 -6.15 4.87
C THR A 42 1.39 -6.01 5.85
N ILE A 43 0.28 -5.44 5.37
CA ILE A 43 -0.99 -5.38 6.11
C ILE A 43 -1.91 -6.45 5.52
N THR A 44 -2.26 -7.44 6.31
CA THR A 44 -3.12 -8.55 5.88
C THR A 44 -4.53 -8.35 6.41
N VAL A 45 -5.53 -8.47 5.53
CA VAL A 45 -6.94 -8.51 5.90
C VAL A 45 -7.56 -9.87 5.52
N PRO A 46 -8.58 -10.35 6.26
CA PRO A 46 -9.24 -11.62 5.94
C PRO A 46 -9.93 -11.62 4.57
N THR A 47 -10.48 -10.47 4.16
CA THR A 47 -11.18 -10.33 2.87
C THR A 47 -11.13 -8.87 2.41
N LEU A 48 -11.08 -8.64 1.09
CA LEU A 48 -11.16 -7.29 0.54
C LEU A 48 -12.64 -6.86 0.44
N ASN A 49 -13.13 -6.14 1.44
CA ASN A 49 -14.48 -5.58 1.46
C ASN A 49 -14.51 -4.22 2.17
N ALA A 50 -15.67 -3.55 2.14
CA ALA A 50 -15.83 -2.21 2.73
C ALA A 50 -15.58 -2.18 4.25
N PHE A 51 -15.90 -3.27 4.96
CA PHE A 51 -15.68 -3.37 6.40
C PHE A 51 -14.19 -3.35 6.74
N HIS A 52 -13.41 -4.25 6.12
CA HIS A 52 -11.96 -4.33 6.33
C HIS A 52 -11.21 -3.12 5.78
N LEU A 53 -11.74 -2.46 4.73
CA LEU A 53 -11.21 -1.17 4.28
C LEU A 53 -11.36 -0.10 5.37
N GLY A 54 -12.51 -0.06 6.05
CA GLY A 54 -12.73 0.84 7.19
C GLY A 54 -11.76 0.59 8.34
N GLU A 55 -11.44 -0.67 8.64
CA GLU A 55 -10.43 -1.03 9.64
C GLU A 55 -9.04 -0.48 9.28
N ILE A 56 -8.62 -0.63 8.02
CA ILE A 56 -7.33 -0.09 7.54
C ILE A 56 -7.30 1.43 7.66
N MET A 57 -8.37 2.12 7.25
CA MET A 57 -8.46 3.58 7.33
C MET A 57 -8.35 4.06 8.78
N PHE A 58 -9.09 3.44 9.69
CA PHE A 58 -9.08 3.84 11.09
C PHE A 58 -7.74 3.52 11.78
N MET A 59 -7.13 2.37 11.47
CA MET A 59 -5.78 2.03 11.92
C MET A 59 -4.77 3.12 11.50
N HIS A 60 -4.83 3.63 10.27
CA HIS A 60 -3.94 4.69 9.81
C HIS A 60 -4.20 6.03 10.53
N CYS A 61 -5.46 6.39 10.80
CA CYS A 61 -5.78 7.57 11.60
C CYS A 61 -5.10 7.51 12.99
N TRP A 62 -5.14 6.34 13.63
CA TRP A 62 -4.44 6.12 14.90
C TRP A 62 -2.92 6.18 14.74
N ALA A 63 -2.37 5.59 13.68
CA ALA A 63 -0.93 5.62 13.42
C ALA A 63 -0.42 7.07 13.28
N VAL A 64 -1.12 7.91 12.51
CA VAL A 64 -0.80 9.33 12.33
C VAL A 64 -0.87 10.09 13.66
N TYR A 65 -1.89 9.83 14.48
CA TYR A 65 -1.99 10.46 15.80
C TYR A 65 -0.81 10.10 16.71
N PHE A 66 -0.42 8.82 16.79
CA PHE A 66 0.74 8.43 17.58
C PHE A 66 2.04 9.00 17.02
N GLU A 67 2.20 9.01 15.69
CA GLU A 67 3.35 9.60 15.03
C GLU A 67 3.49 11.09 15.35
N SER A 68 2.38 11.83 15.43
CA SER A 68 2.43 13.26 15.77
C SER A 68 2.93 13.50 17.19
N ILE A 69 2.56 12.64 18.14
CA ILE A 69 3.08 12.68 19.52
C ILE A 69 4.59 12.44 19.50
N PHE A 70 5.06 11.43 18.76
CA PHE A 70 6.50 11.14 18.65
C PHE A 70 7.28 12.24 17.94
N ALA A 71 6.69 12.89 16.94
CA ALA A 71 7.30 14.00 16.20
C ALA A 71 7.17 15.35 16.92
N GLY A 72 6.34 15.47 17.95
CA GLY A 72 6.09 16.72 18.67
C GLY A 72 5.33 17.75 17.85
N VAL A 73 4.44 17.31 16.96
CA VAL A 73 3.62 18.16 16.08
C VAL A 73 2.13 17.93 16.31
N ASP A 74 1.31 18.92 15.94
CA ASP A 74 -0.14 18.76 15.92
C ASP A 74 -0.56 18.02 14.64
N ALA A 75 -1.23 16.87 14.78
CA ALA A 75 -1.74 16.10 13.64
C ALA A 75 -2.99 16.74 12.99
N PHE A 76 -3.64 17.66 13.70
CA PHE A 76 -4.98 18.14 13.37
C PHE A 76 -4.99 19.57 12.80
N ASP A 77 -3.83 20.19 12.66
CA ASP A 77 -3.67 21.50 12.04
C ASP A 77 -2.95 21.42 10.68
N GLN A 78 -3.04 22.50 9.90
CA GLN A 78 -2.34 22.62 8.62
C GLN A 78 -2.04 24.09 8.27
N PRO A 79 -1.35 24.86 9.13
CA PRO A 79 -1.22 26.32 9.00
C PRO A 79 -0.51 26.77 7.72
N GLY A 80 0.39 25.94 7.16
CA GLY A 80 1.15 26.26 5.95
C GLY A 80 0.28 26.50 4.71
N VAL A 81 -0.91 25.90 4.64
CA VAL A 81 -1.82 26.05 3.49
C VAL A 81 -2.42 27.45 3.40
N GLU A 82 -2.41 28.22 4.50
CA GLU A 82 -2.96 29.57 4.50
C GLU A 82 -1.99 30.58 3.88
N VAL A 83 -0.69 30.29 3.85
CA VAL A 83 0.32 31.20 3.30
C VAL A 83 0.13 31.38 1.80
N TYR A 84 0.01 30.29 1.03
CA TYR A 84 -0.19 30.41 -0.42
C TYR A 84 -1.57 30.99 -0.76
N LYS A 85 -2.61 30.69 0.04
CA LYS A 85 -3.95 31.28 -0.15
C LYS A 85 -3.93 32.79 -0.05
N ARG A 86 -3.09 33.37 0.83
CA ARG A 86 -2.88 34.82 0.92
C ARG A 86 -2.09 35.41 -0.25
N LEU A 87 -1.24 34.62 -0.91
CA LEU A 87 -0.45 35.08 -2.06
C LEU A 87 -1.23 35.00 -3.39
N ILE A 88 -2.23 34.12 -3.48
CA ILE A 88 -3.03 33.86 -4.69
C ILE A 88 -4.45 34.46 -4.59
N GLY A 89 -5.02 34.58 -3.38
CA GLY A 89 -6.26 35.30 -3.14
C GLY A 89 -6.07 36.82 -3.25
N PRO A 90 -7.15 37.60 -3.48
CA PRO A 90 -7.09 38.96 -4.04
C PRO A 90 -6.13 39.92 -3.32
#